data_AF-A0A0K6H2Z8-F1
#
_entry.id   AF-A0A0K6H2Z8-F1
#
_cell.length_a   1.000
_cell.length_b   1.000
_cell.length_c   1.000
_cell.angle_alpha   90.00
_cell.angle_beta   90.00
_cell.angle_gamma   90.00
#
_symmetry.space_group_name_H-M   'P 1'
#
loop_
_entity.id
_entity.type
_entity.pdbx_description
1 polymer ?
#
loop_
_entity_poly.entity_id
_entity_poly.type
_entity_poly.pdbx_seq_one_letter_code
_entity_poly.pdbx_strand_id
1 'polypeptide(L)'
;MTFGMIVFAVAVVLALGGAAAYVWWRQHQAGGVDVTASHLDSLQAQISQLQRELSRTLSRLEKLEQRASAPARPTPSAEPVAGNGSYNQAIQLVRMGLSAVEVAERCGISRSEAELIVSLYRNNSPS
;
A
#
# COMPACT_ATOMS: atom_id res chain seq x y z
N MET A 1 21.65 71.71 25.88
CA MET A 1 21.73 70.38 26.53
C MET A 1 20.52 69.49 26.22
N THR A 2 19.30 70.04 26.16
CA THR A 2 18.05 69.30 25.85
C THR A 2 18.00 68.72 24.43
N PHE A 3 18.47 69.45 23.43
CA PHE A 3 18.45 68.99 22.03
C PHE A 3 19.25 67.68 21.81
N GLY A 4 20.45 67.57 22.39
CA GLY A 4 21.26 66.35 22.31
C GLY A 4 20.62 65.15 23.01
N MET A 5 19.91 65.40 24.11
CA MET A 5 19.17 64.36 24.84
C MET A 5 18.00 63.80 24.02
N ILE A 6 17.28 64.66 23.30
CA ILE A 6 16.19 64.26 22.40
C ILE A 6 16.74 63.42 21.24
N VAL A 7 17.83 63.85 20.61
CA VAL A 7 18.46 63.10 19.50
C VAL A 7 18.91 61.71 19.96
N PHE A 8 19.53 61.62 21.15
CA PHE A 8 19.94 60.33 21.71
C PHE A 8 18.74 59.43 22.03
N ALA A 9 17.69 59.96 22.64
CA ALA A 9 16.47 59.20 22.94
C ALA A 9 15.80 58.66 21.67
N VAL A 10 15.72 59.46 20.60
CA VAL A 10 15.18 59.02 19.30
C VAL A 10 16.04 57.92 18.68
N ALA A 11 17.37 58.07 18.72
CA ALA A 11 18.28 57.04 18.20
C ALA A 11 18.12 55.70 18.93
N VAL A 12 17.97 55.73 20.26
CA VAL A 12 17.74 54.52 21.07
C VAL A 12 16.41 53.87 20.73
N VAL A 13 15.33 54.65 20.58
CA VAL A 13 14.00 54.12 20.21
C VAL A 13 14.03 53.48 18.82
N LEU A 14 14.69 54.11 17.85
CA LEU A 14 14.84 53.54 16.51
C LEU A 14 15.66 52.25 16.51
N ALA A 15 16.75 52.21 17.29
CA ALA A 15 17.57 51.00 17.43
C ALA A 15 16.79 49.85 18.07
N LEU A 16 16.04 50.12 19.14
CA LEU A 16 15.19 49.11 19.80
C LEU A 16 14.04 48.65 18.92
N GLY A 17 13.38 49.58 18.22
CA GLY A 17 12.31 49.26 17.27
C GLY A 17 12.81 48.42 16.10
N GLY A 18 13.98 48.76 15.54
CA GLY A 18 14.63 47.99 14.49
C GLY A 18 15.05 46.59 14.93
N ALA A 19 15.62 46.47 16.13
CA ALA A 19 15.97 45.16 16.71
C ALA A 19 14.73 44.28 16.94
N ALA A 20 13.65 44.85 17.47
CA ALA A 20 12.38 44.14 17.66
C ALA A 20 11.76 43.70 16.33
N ALA A 21 11.75 44.57 15.32
CA ALA A 21 11.27 44.24 13.98
C ALA A 21 12.12 43.14 13.32
N TYR A 22 13.44 43.19 13.50
CA TYR A 22 14.36 42.17 12.99
C TYR A 22 14.11 40.80 13.65
N VAL A 23 13.95 40.77 14.97
CA VAL A 23 13.64 39.53 15.71
C VAL A 23 12.28 38.98 15.29
N TRP A 24 11.27 39.84 15.17
CA TRP A 24 9.93 39.44 14.73
C TRP A 24 9.96 38.86 13.31
N TRP A 25 10.65 39.52 12.38
CA TRP A 25 10.78 39.02 11.00
C TRP A 25 11.53 37.69 10.95
N ARG A 26 12.60 37.54 11.74
CA ARG A 26 13.37 36.29 11.83
C ARG A 26 12.52 35.15 12.39
N GLN A 27 11.72 35.41 13.42
CA GLN A 27 10.87 34.40 14.03
C GLN A 27 9.72 34.00 13.10
N HIS A 28 9.17 34.95 12.34
CA HIS A 28 8.13 34.68 11.35
C HIS A 28 8.67 33.94 10.11
N GLN A 29 9.94 34.12 9.75
CA GLN A 29 10.60 33.35 8.70
C GLN A 29 10.89 31.90 9.12
N ALA A 30 11.23 31.66 10.39
CA ALA A 30 11.51 30.32 10.90
C ALA A 30 10.30 29.37 10.76
N GLY A 31 9.08 29.87 11.03
CA GLY A 31 7.86 29.05 10.95
C GLY A 31 7.55 28.51 9.55
N GLY A 32 7.94 29.20 8.48
CA GLY A 32 7.72 28.72 7.10
C GLY A 32 8.71 27.61 6.69
N VAL A 33 9.93 27.67 7.20
CA VAL A 33 10.97 26.65 6.94
C VAL A 33 10.63 25.34 7.65
N ASP A 34 10.12 25.41 8.88
CA ASP A 34 9.74 24.23 9.68
C ASP A 34 8.60 23.43 9.03
N VAL A 35 7.58 24.11 8.49
CA VAL A 35 6.47 23.43 7.79
C VAL A 35 6.98 22.72 6.55
N THR A 36 7.82 23.36 5.75
CA THR A 36 8.40 22.75 4.54
C THR A 36 9.28 21.55 4.88
N ALA A 37 10.10 21.66 5.93
CA ALA A 37 10.92 20.55 6.43
C ALA A 37 10.06 19.36 6.91
N SER A 38 8.97 19.63 7.65
CA SER A 38 8.05 18.58 8.11
C SER A 38 7.33 17.87 6.95
N HIS A 39 6.96 18.61 5.89
CA HIS A 39 6.38 18.02 4.69
C HIS A 39 7.37 17.10 3.99
N LEU A 40 8.63 17.52 3.82
CA LEU A 40 9.67 16.70 3.21
C LEU A 40 9.92 15.42 4.03
N ASP A 41 9.96 15.53 5.36
CA ASP A 41 10.18 14.37 6.23
C ASP A 41 9.01 13.38 6.14
N SER A 42 7.76 13.87 6.10
CA SER A 42 6.58 13.02 5.91
C SER A 42 6.57 12.30 4.55
N LEU A 43 7.03 12.97 3.48
CA LEU A 43 7.14 12.36 2.14
C LEU A 43 8.24 11.29 2.13
N GLN A 44 9.38 11.57 2.76
CA GLN A 44 10.48 10.64 2.88
C GLN A 44 10.09 9.39 3.70
N ALA A 45 9.33 9.58 4.77
CA ALA A 45 8.75 8.48 5.54
C ALA A 45 7.83 7.61 4.67
N GLN A 46 6.93 8.21 3.89
CA GLN A 46 6.03 7.49 2.97
C GLN A 46 6.80 6.69 1.91
N ILE A 47 7.80 7.29 1.26
CA ILE A 47 8.64 6.61 0.27
C ILE A 47 9.33 5.40 0.91
N SER A 48 9.89 5.57 2.11
CA SER A 48 10.56 4.47 2.82
C SER A 48 9.59 3.34 3.19
N GLN A 49 8.33 3.67 3.52
CA GLN A 49 7.30 2.67 3.81
C GLN A 49 6.93 1.87 2.55
N LEU A 50 6.70 2.55 1.43
CA LEU A 50 6.39 1.92 0.15
C LEU A 50 7.54 1.03 -0.34
N GLN A 51 8.79 1.48 -0.21
CA GLN A 51 9.96 0.66 -0.56
C GLN A 51 10.06 -0.62 0.29
N ARG A 52 9.77 -0.53 1.59
CA ARG A 52 9.71 -1.71 2.48
C ARG A 52 8.57 -2.65 2.10
N GLU A 53 7.43 -2.12 1.67
CA GLU A 53 6.31 -2.94 1.24
C GLU A 53 6.60 -3.65 -0.08
N LEU A 54 7.18 -2.94 -1.05
CA LEU A 54 7.64 -3.53 -2.32
C LEU A 54 8.68 -4.63 -2.12
N SER A 55 9.67 -4.45 -1.24
CA SER A 55 10.65 -5.51 -0.97
C SER A 55 10.01 -6.73 -0.30
N ARG A 56 9.01 -6.52 0.56
CA ARG A 56 8.22 -7.61 1.17
C ARG A 56 7.36 -8.35 0.15
N THR A 57 6.72 -7.65 -0.80
CA THR A 57 5.91 -8.31 -1.84
C THR A 57 6.80 -9.06 -2.82
N LEU A 58 7.91 -8.47 -3.28
CA LEU A 58 8.87 -9.14 -4.15
C LEU A 58 9.47 -10.40 -3.51
N SER A 59 9.88 -10.33 -2.24
CA SER A 59 10.38 -11.53 -1.55
C SER A 59 9.32 -12.62 -1.34
N ARG A 60 8.04 -12.25 -1.23
CA ARG A 60 6.94 -13.23 -1.23
C ARG A 60 6.74 -13.86 -2.60
N LEU A 61 6.80 -13.07 -3.67
CA LEU A 61 6.71 -13.55 -5.04
C LEU A 61 7.87 -14.51 -5.34
N GLU A 62 9.10 -14.14 -4.98
CA GLU A 62 10.27 -15.00 -5.18
C GLU A 62 10.12 -16.33 -4.44
N LYS A 63 9.60 -16.33 -3.21
CA LYS A 63 9.31 -17.57 -2.47
C LYS A 63 8.22 -18.43 -3.12
N LEU A 64 7.21 -17.80 -3.72
CA LEU A 64 6.15 -18.50 -4.45
C LEU A 64 6.68 -19.08 -5.77
N GLU A 65 7.49 -18.32 -6.50
CA GLU A 65 8.19 -18.78 -7.69
C GLU A 65 9.14 -19.93 -7.38
N GLN A 66 9.96 -19.83 -6.33
CA GLN A 66 10.82 -20.93 -5.89
C GLN A 66 10.02 -22.19 -5.51
N ARG A 67 8.84 -22.04 -4.90
CA ARG A 67 7.92 -23.17 -4.66
C ARG A 67 7.34 -23.75 -5.95
N ALA A 68 7.04 -22.92 -6.94
CA ALA A 68 6.50 -23.34 -8.24
C ALA A 68 7.58 -23.97 -9.14
N SER A 69 8.83 -23.49 -9.05
CA SER A 69 9.99 -23.96 -9.82
C SER A 69 10.76 -25.08 -9.13
N ALA A 70 10.50 -25.36 -7.85
CA ALA A 70 11.01 -26.57 -7.22
C ALA A 70 10.50 -27.77 -8.02
N PRO A 71 11.39 -28.61 -8.58
CA PRO A 71 10.97 -29.71 -9.42
C PRO A 71 10.10 -30.64 -8.59
N ALA A 72 8.86 -30.83 -9.03
CA ALA A 72 7.99 -31.86 -8.51
C ALA A 72 8.78 -33.16 -8.52
N ARG A 73 9.15 -33.63 -7.33
CA ARG A 73 9.75 -34.95 -7.16
C ARG A 73 8.77 -35.92 -7.82
N PRO A 74 9.20 -36.74 -8.80
CA PRO A 74 8.27 -37.58 -9.54
C PRO A 74 7.73 -38.64 -8.59
N THR A 75 6.55 -38.40 -8.03
CA THR A 75 5.68 -39.44 -7.51
C THR A 75 5.07 -40.12 -8.72
N PRO A 76 5.33 -41.42 -8.96
CA PRO A 76 4.73 -42.12 -10.07
C PRO A 76 3.31 -42.52 -9.67
N SER A 77 2.36 -41.58 -9.75
CA SER A 77 0.91 -41.80 -9.85
C SER A 77 0.15 -40.49 -9.54
N ALA A 78 -0.90 -40.27 -10.31
CA ALA A 78 -1.96 -39.27 -10.15
C ALA A 78 -1.72 -37.86 -10.73
N GLU A 79 -2.22 -37.71 -11.96
CA GLU A 79 -2.98 -36.59 -12.55
C GLU A 79 -2.41 -35.15 -12.59
N PRO A 80 -2.65 -34.42 -13.70
CA PRO A 80 -2.07 -33.10 -13.91
C PRO A 80 -2.66 -32.08 -12.94
N VAL A 81 -1.80 -31.47 -12.14
CA VAL A 81 -2.10 -30.31 -11.29
C VAL A 81 -2.33 -29.08 -12.18
N ALA A 82 -3.48 -29.06 -12.84
CA ALA A 82 -4.13 -27.87 -13.39
C ALA A 82 -5.16 -27.29 -12.39
N GLY A 83 -5.09 -27.70 -11.11
CA GLY A 83 -6.21 -27.61 -10.16
C GLY A 83 -6.42 -26.28 -9.46
N ASN A 84 -5.40 -25.46 -9.19
CA ASN A 84 -5.62 -24.32 -8.29
C ASN A 84 -6.30 -23.12 -8.98
N GLY A 85 -6.03 -22.89 -10.26
CA GLY A 85 -6.67 -21.81 -11.03
C GLY A 85 -8.07 -22.19 -11.51
N SER A 86 -8.21 -23.40 -12.07
CA SER A 86 -9.48 -23.93 -12.60
C SER A 86 -10.53 -24.14 -11.52
N TYR A 87 -10.14 -24.60 -10.33
CA TYR A 87 -11.07 -24.82 -9.22
C TYR A 87 -11.61 -23.51 -8.63
N ASN A 88 -10.74 -22.52 -8.43
CA ASN A 88 -11.18 -21.20 -7.98
C ASN A 88 -12.11 -20.52 -8.99
N GLN A 89 -11.83 -20.68 -10.29
CA GLN A 89 -12.71 -20.23 -11.35
C GLN A 89 -14.05 -20.98 -11.32
N ALA A 90 -14.03 -22.30 -11.16
CA ALA A 90 -15.24 -23.13 -11.07
C ALA A 90 -16.14 -22.68 -9.91
N ILE A 91 -15.59 -22.39 -8.73
CA ILE A 91 -16.36 -21.87 -7.59
C ILE A 91 -17.05 -20.54 -7.92
N GLN A 92 -16.35 -19.63 -8.60
CA GLN A 92 -16.94 -18.35 -9.00
C GLN A 92 -18.09 -18.56 -9.99
N LEU A 93 -17.94 -19.46 -10.96
CA LEU A 93 -19.00 -19.80 -11.91
C LEU A 93 -20.22 -20.42 -11.21
N VAL A 94 -19.99 -21.33 -10.26
CA VAL A 94 -21.08 -21.94 -9.46
C VAL A 94 -21.81 -20.90 -8.62
N ARG A 95 -21.10 -19.94 -8.03
CA ARG A 95 -21.71 -18.83 -7.28
C ARG A 95 -22.57 -17.91 -8.16
N MET A 96 -22.24 -17.79 -9.44
CA MET A 96 -23.06 -17.09 -10.44
C MET A 96 -24.29 -17.90 -10.89
N GLY A 97 -24.47 -19.13 -10.37
CA GLY A 97 -25.63 -19.97 -10.64
C GLY A 97 -25.49 -20.91 -11.83
N LEU A 98 -24.31 -21.00 -12.47
CA LEU A 98 -24.10 -21.88 -13.61
C LEU A 98 -24.27 -23.37 -13.24
N SER A 99 -24.63 -24.17 -14.24
CA SER A 99 -24.82 -25.61 -14.09
C SER A 99 -23.49 -26.37 -14.09
N ALA A 100 -23.46 -27.56 -13.50
CA ALA A 100 -22.24 -28.38 -13.42
C ALA A 100 -21.64 -28.70 -14.81
N VAL A 101 -22.48 -28.85 -15.83
CA VAL A 101 -22.05 -29.12 -17.21
C VAL A 101 -21.28 -27.93 -17.78
N GLU A 102 -21.82 -26.71 -17.64
CA GLU A 102 -21.18 -25.49 -18.14
C GLU A 102 -19.88 -25.18 -17.39
N VAL A 103 -19.81 -25.50 -16.10
CA VAL A 103 -18.61 -25.33 -15.29
C VAL A 103 -17.51 -26.32 -15.71
N ALA A 104 -17.86 -27.58 -15.98
CA ALA A 104 -16.92 -28.57 -16.49
C ALA A 104 -16.31 -28.14 -17.82
N GLU A 105 -17.13 -27.67 -18.77
CA GLU A 105 -16.67 -27.21 -20.08
C GLU A 105 -15.79 -25.95 -20.01
N ARG A 106 -16.17 -24.96 -19.18
CA ARG A 106 -15.44 -23.69 -19.08
C ARG A 106 -14.16 -23.77 -18.28
N CYS A 107 -14.11 -24.64 -17.27
CA CYS A 107 -12.95 -24.77 -16.39
C CYS A 107 -12.06 -25.97 -16.75
N GLY A 108 -12.44 -26.79 -17.73
CA GLY A 108 -11.68 -27.96 -18.16
C GLY A 108 -11.55 -29.04 -17.07
N ILE A 109 -12.53 -29.12 -16.17
CA ILE A 109 -12.57 -30.09 -15.06
C ILE A 109 -13.49 -31.26 -15.40
N SER A 110 -13.35 -32.38 -14.70
CA SER A 110 -14.22 -33.54 -14.95
C SER A 110 -15.67 -33.24 -14.58
N ARG A 111 -16.63 -33.86 -15.29
CA ARG A 111 -18.06 -33.68 -15.01
C ARG A 111 -18.43 -34.06 -13.57
N SER A 112 -17.88 -35.16 -13.06
CA SER A 112 -18.08 -35.61 -11.68
C SER A 112 -17.50 -34.62 -10.66
N GLU A 113 -16.39 -33.97 -10.97
CA GLU A 113 -15.78 -32.95 -10.11
C GLU A 113 -16.63 -31.66 -10.10
N ALA A 114 -17.14 -31.23 -11.26
CA ALA A 114 -18.05 -30.09 -11.33
C ALA A 114 -19.37 -30.35 -10.56
N GLU A 115 -19.94 -31.56 -10.65
CA GLU A 115 -21.14 -31.95 -9.89
C GLU A 115 -20.89 -31.93 -8.37
N LEU A 116 -19.71 -32.36 -7.92
CA LEU A 116 -19.30 -32.28 -6.51
C LEU A 116 -19.18 -30.82 -6.04
N ILE A 117 -18.55 -29.95 -6.83
CA ILE A 117 -18.41 -28.52 -6.47
C ILE A 117 -19.79 -27.85 -6.40
N VAL A 118 -20.66 -28.08 -7.39
CA VAL A 118 -22.01 -27.48 -7.40
C VAL A 118 -22.82 -27.91 -6.19
N SER A 119 -22.81 -29.21 -5.84
CA SER A 119 -23.55 -29.71 -4.68
C SER A 119 -23.01 -29.15 -3.36
N LEU A 120 -21.69 -29.11 -3.19
CA LEU A 120 -21.04 -28.56 -1.99
C LEU A 120 -21.38 -27.08 -1.79
N TYR A 121 -21.24 -26.26 -2.83
CA TYR A 121 -21.40 -24.81 -2.71
C TYR A 121 -22.85 -24.33 -2.75
N ARG A 122 -23.77 -25.05 -3.43
CA ARG A 122 -25.21 -24.78 -3.30
C ARG A 122 -25.74 -25.13 -1.91
N ASN A 123 -25.24 -26.19 -1.30
CA ASN A 123 -25.64 -26.59 0.06
C ASN A 123 -25.00 -25.71 1.16
N ASN A 124 -23.85 -25.11 0.87
CA ASN A 124 -23.09 -24.26 1.80
C ASN A 124 -23.26 -22.75 1.56
N SER A 125 -24.17 -22.35 0.66
CA SER A 125 -24.55 -20.94 0.53
C SER A 125 -25.65 -20.65 1.56
N PRO A 126 -25.37 -19.91 2.65
CA PRO A 126 -26.41 -19.54 3.60
C PRO A 126 -27.46 -18.67 2.88
N SER A 127 -28.73 -19.01 3.07
CA SER A 127 -29.90 -18.23 2.63
C SER A 127 -29.83 -16.78 3.11
#